data_AF-A0A1C4Y106-F1
#
_entry.id   AF-A0A1C4Y106-F1
#
_cell.length_a   1.000
_cell.length_b   1.000
_cell.length_c   1.000
_cell.angle_alpha   90.00
_cell.angle_beta   90.00
_cell.angle_gamma   90.00
#
_symmetry.space_group_name_H-M   'P 1'
#
loop_
_entity.id
_entity.type
_entity.pdbx_description
1 polymer ?
#
loop_
_entity_poly.entity_id
_entity_poly.type
_entity_poly.pdbx_seq_one_letter_code
_entity_poly.pdbx_strand_id
1 'polypeptide(L)'
;MTVIRSVVLVGLFSAKDRDYQDRLDALEAQVTALGGQVLDRFVQRRGVSDGGVRLMSAPLSRRFLIGPGKLDEIATTCSSRNVDAVVFINGLSGYQRRWLSTRLGRPVLTQADLDPSAHHLTTPTQSQRRADRGQRPTRRR
;
A
#
# COMPACT_ATOMS: atom_id res chain seq x y z
N MET A 1 0.47 -7.05 18.54
CA MET A 1 -0.03 -6.40 17.31
C MET A 1 0.17 -4.92 17.47
N THR A 2 1.00 -4.28 16.65
CA THR A 2 1.25 -2.83 16.72
C THR A 2 -0.04 -2.12 16.35
N VAL A 3 -0.60 -1.33 17.26
CA VAL A 3 -1.81 -0.53 16.98
C VAL A 3 -1.36 0.63 16.09
N ILE A 4 -1.88 0.70 14.87
CA ILE A 4 -1.60 1.79 13.94
C ILE A 4 -2.44 2.99 14.39
N ARG A 5 -1.79 4.01 14.97
CA ARG A 5 -2.47 5.20 15.48
C ARG A 5 -2.19 6.43 14.66
N SER A 6 -1.02 6.52 14.05
CA SER A 6 -0.56 7.70 13.32
C SER A 6 -0.13 7.31 11.92
N VAL A 7 -0.79 7.82 10.89
CA VAL A 7 -0.48 7.46 9.50
C VAL A 7 -0.26 8.67 8.62
N VAL A 8 0.39 8.44 7.48
CA VAL A 8 0.48 9.40 6.39
C VAL A 8 -0.26 8.82 5.19
N LEU A 9 -1.09 9.64 4.53
CA LEU A 9 -1.76 9.25 3.29
C LEU A 9 -0.94 9.63 2.07
N VAL A 10 -0.88 8.74 1.08
CA VAL A 10 -0.18 8.98 -0.19
C VAL A 10 -1.07 8.60 -1.35
N GLY A 11 -1.16 9.48 -2.35
CA GLY A 11 -1.93 9.20 -3.56
C GLY A 11 -1.30 9.72 -4.84
N LEU A 12 -1.39 8.89 -5.87
CA LEU A 12 -1.12 9.23 -7.26
C LEU A 12 -2.45 9.42 -7.99
N PHE A 13 -2.64 10.62 -8.55
CA PHE A 13 -3.86 10.97 -9.27
C PHE A 13 -3.56 11.57 -10.64
N SER A 14 -4.49 11.39 -11.57
CA SER A 14 -4.47 12.10 -12.84
C SER A 14 -4.72 13.59 -12.60
N ALA A 15 -4.14 14.46 -13.42
CA ALA A 15 -4.44 15.89 -13.42
C ALA A 15 -5.93 16.16 -13.74
N LYS A 16 -6.61 15.22 -14.39
CA LYS A 16 -8.05 15.31 -14.69
C LYS A 16 -8.94 14.82 -13.56
N ASP A 17 -8.38 14.10 -12.59
CA ASP A 17 -9.13 13.65 -11.41
C ASP A 17 -9.36 14.87 -10.51
N ARG A 18 -10.64 15.29 -10.44
CA ARG A 18 -11.07 16.43 -9.62
C ARG A 18 -11.52 15.98 -8.23
N ASP A 19 -11.86 14.71 -8.08
CA ASP A 19 -12.47 14.15 -6.87
C ASP A 19 -11.41 13.50 -5.96
N TYR A 20 -10.12 13.72 -6.26
CA TYR A 20 -9.01 13.17 -5.48
C TYR A 20 -9.02 13.61 -4.01
N GLN A 21 -9.53 14.81 -3.73
CA GLN A 21 -9.67 15.32 -2.36
C GLN A 21 -10.73 14.50 -1.60
N ASP A 22 -11.92 14.33 -2.18
CA ASP A 22 -13.00 13.54 -1.60
C ASP A 22 -12.57 12.10 -1.31
N ARG A 23 -11.76 11.52 -2.21
CA ARG A 23 -11.18 10.18 -2.04
C ARG A 23 -10.18 10.11 -0.87
N LEU A 24 -9.38 11.15 -0.67
CA LEU A 24 -8.47 11.24 0.48
C LEU A 24 -9.25 11.48 1.78
N ASP A 25 -10.30 12.30 1.75
CA ASP A 25 -11.17 12.54 2.90
C ASP A 25 -11.91 11.28 3.32
N ALA A 26 -12.43 10.50 2.37
CA ALA A 26 -13.02 9.20 2.64
C ALA A 26 -12.02 8.22 3.27
N LEU A 27 -10.78 8.18 2.78
CA LEU A 27 -9.74 7.34 3.35
C LEU A 27 -9.32 7.78 4.77
N GLU A 28 -9.25 9.08 5.01
CA GLU A 28 -8.99 9.63 6.35
C GLU A 28 -10.13 9.30 7.34
N ALA A 29 -11.38 9.38 6.89
CA ALA A 29 -12.53 8.96 7.68
C ALA A 29 -12.43 7.47 8.05
N GLN A 30 -11.98 6.62 7.12
CA GLN A 30 -11.73 5.19 7.41
C GLN A 30 -10.63 5.00 8.46
N VAL A 31 -9.50 5.70 8.35
CA VAL A 31 -8.43 5.67 9.36
C VAL A 31 -8.96 6.12 10.73
N THR A 32 -9.74 7.19 10.77
CA THR A 32 -10.33 7.73 11.99
C THR A 32 -11.32 6.76 12.62
N ALA A 33 -12.16 6.11 11.81
CA ALA A 33 -13.11 5.10 12.27
C ALA A 33 -12.40 3.87 12.90
N LEU A 34 -11.18 3.56 12.45
CA LEU A 34 -10.33 2.52 13.04
C LEU A 34 -9.56 3.00 14.29
N GLY A 35 -9.76 4.25 14.73
CA GLY A 35 -9.10 4.85 15.89
C GLY A 35 -7.69 5.39 15.60
N GLY A 36 -7.33 5.54 14.33
CA GLY A 36 -6.09 6.20 13.90
C GLY A 36 -6.29 7.69 13.62
N GLN A 37 -5.20 8.37 13.29
CA GLN A 37 -5.17 9.77 12.89
C GLN A 37 -4.23 9.94 11.68
N VAL A 38 -4.58 10.86 10.78
CA VAL A 38 -3.75 11.21 9.63
C VAL A 38 -2.89 12.42 9.99
N LEU A 39 -1.57 12.25 9.93
CA LEU A 39 -0.60 13.30 10.26
C LEU A 39 -0.22 14.17 9.05
N ASP A 40 -0.33 13.63 7.84
CA ASP A 40 -0.01 14.35 6.61
C ASP A 40 -0.60 13.65 5.37
N ARG A 41 -0.73 14.39 4.27
CA ARG A 41 -1.25 13.90 2.98
C ARG A 41 -0.32 14.30 1.84
N PHE A 42 0.21 13.31 1.13
CA PHE A 42 1.08 13.50 -0.04
C PHE A 42 0.37 13.16 -1.33
N VAL A 43 0.26 14.15 -2.21
CA VAL A 43 -0.40 14.00 -3.52
C VAL A 43 0.62 14.17 -4.63
N GLN A 44 0.70 13.19 -5.51
CA GLN A 44 1.40 13.29 -6.79
C GLN A 44 0.36 13.37 -7.91
N ARG A 45 0.40 14.45 -8.70
CA ARG A 45 -0.44 14.60 -9.89
C ARG A 45 0.36 14.30 -11.17
N ARG A 46 -0.25 13.63 -12.15
CA ARG A 46 0.34 13.25 -13.45
C ARG A 46 -0.49 13.77 -14.63
N GLY A 47 0.15 14.13 -15.73
CA GLY A 47 -0.53 14.61 -16.95
C GLY A 47 -0.79 16.11 -17.00
N VAL A 48 0.10 16.91 -16.41
CA VAL A 48 0.01 18.38 -16.38
C VAL A 48 0.60 19.06 -17.63
N SER A 49 1.22 18.29 -18.53
CA SER A 49 1.78 18.74 -19.81
C SER A 49 1.38 17.80 -20.96
N ASP A 50 1.44 18.25 -22.22
CA ASP A 50 0.98 17.51 -23.41
C ASP A 50 1.59 16.11 -23.54
N GLY A 51 2.89 15.95 -23.22
CA GLY A 51 3.55 14.64 -23.20
C GLY A 51 3.09 13.72 -22.05
N GLY A 52 2.55 14.29 -20.97
CA GLY A 52 2.06 13.57 -19.80
C GLY A 52 0.63 13.03 -19.94
N VAL A 53 -0.14 13.51 -20.91
CA VAL A 53 -1.55 13.10 -21.13
C VAL A 53 -1.65 11.61 -21.47
N ARG A 54 -0.67 11.07 -22.21
CA ARG A 54 -0.60 9.64 -22.57
C ARG A 54 -0.24 8.70 -21.41
N LEU A 55 0.19 9.22 -20.26
CA LEU A 55 0.69 8.44 -19.11
C LEU A 55 -0.11 8.72 -17.81
N MET A 56 -1.30 9.30 -17.93
CA MET A 56 -2.09 9.85 -16.82
C MET A 56 -2.43 8.87 -15.69
N SER A 57 -2.55 7.58 -16.01
CA SER A 57 -2.85 6.51 -15.03
C SER A 57 -1.66 5.58 -14.78
N ALA A 58 -0.51 5.84 -15.40
CA ALA A 58 0.66 4.99 -15.31
C ALA A 58 1.59 5.41 -14.16
N PRO A 59 2.09 4.46 -13.34
CA PRO A 59 3.12 4.71 -12.34
C PRO A 59 4.28 5.54 -12.90
N LEU A 60 4.93 6.37 -12.07
CA LEU A 60 6.08 7.18 -12.48
C LEU A 60 7.22 6.34 -13.07
N SER A 61 7.34 5.10 -12.60
CA SER A 61 8.06 4.00 -13.27
C SER A 61 7.47 2.64 -12.86
N ARG A 62 7.91 1.54 -13.48
CA ARG A 62 7.62 0.16 -13.01
C ARG A 62 7.94 -0.09 -11.52
N ARG A 63 8.86 0.69 -10.94
CA ARG A 63 9.28 0.58 -9.53
C ARG A 63 8.61 1.61 -8.61
N PHE A 64 8.11 2.73 -9.15
CA PHE A 64 7.76 3.90 -8.34
C PHE A 64 6.37 4.43 -8.70
N LEU A 65 5.47 4.37 -7.72
CA LEU A 65 4.16 5.02 -7.83
C LEU A 65 4.31 6.56 -7.76
N ILE A 66 5.26 7.06 -6.97
CA ILE A 66 5.58 8.48 -6.77
C ILE A 66 7.05 8.74 -7.11
N GLY A 67 7.40 9.98 -7.49
CA GLY A 67 8.80 10.33 -7.82
C GLY A 67 9.75 10.28 -6.61
N PRO A 68 11.07 10.18 -6.84
CA PRO A 68 12.07 10.05 -5.78
C PRO A 68 12.05 11.23 -4.80
N GLY A 69 11.94 12.48 -5.28
CA GLY A 69 11.84 13.65 -4.40
C GLY A 69 10.64 13.61 -3.46
N LYS A 70 9.47 13.21 -3.96
CA LYS A 70 8.25 13.02 -3.16
C LYS A 70 8.45 11.91 -2.11
N LEU A 71 9.19 10.86 -2.46
CA LEU A 71 9.50 9.78 -1.55
C LEU A 71 10.44 10.22 -0.42
N ASP A 72 11.42 11.08 -0.72
CA ASP A 72 12.33 11.64 0.28
C ASP A 72 11.60 12.61 1.22
N GLU A 73 10.65 13.41 0.72
CA GLU A 73 9.75 14.21 1.55
C GLU A 73 8.96 13.32 2.54
N ILE A 74 8.36 12.23 2.05
CA ILE A 74 7.60 11.29 2.90
C ILE A 74 8.51 10.63 3.94
N ALA A 75 9.72 10.21 3.55
CA ALA A 75 10.69 9.61 4.46
C ALA A 75 11.11 10.59 5.57
N THR A 76 11.27 11.88 5.21
CA THR A 76 11.57 12.95 6.17
C THR A 76 10.42 13.15 7.15
N THR A 77 9.17 13.16 6.67
CA THR A 77 7.99 13.22 7.56
C THR A 77 7.89 12.00 8.46
N CYS A 78 8.15 10.80 7.95
CA CYS A 78 8.14 9.57 8.75
C CYS A 78 9.25 9.54 9.82
N SER A 79 10.35 10.25 9.59
CA SER A 79 11.46 10.31 10.55
C SER A 79 11.29 11.42 11.57
N SER A 80 10.66 12.54 11.19
CA SER A 80 10.44 13.70 12.05
C SER A 80 9.16 13.60 12.89
N ARG A 81 8.19 12.80 12.44
CA ARG A 81 6.92 12.56 13.14
C ARG A 81 6.83 11.09 13.50
N ASN A 82 6.20 10.76 14.62
CA ASN A 82 6.00 9.38 15.06
C ASN A 82 4.90 8.69 14.22
N VAL A 83 5.20 8.48 12.93
CA VAL A 83 4.34 7.80 11.96
C VAL A 83 4.48 6.30 12.18
N ASP A 84 3.36 5.60 12.31
CA ASP A 84 3.31 4.15 12.46
C ASP A 84 3.27 3.45 11.10
N ALA A 85 2.60 4.05 10.11
CA ALA A 85 2.46 3.47 8.77
C ALA A 85 2.23 4.53 7.68
N VAL A 86 2.54 4.16 6.44
CA VAL A 86 2.21 4.96 5.25
C VAL A 86 1.14 4.23 4.45
N VAL A 87 0.00 4.89 4.22
CA VAL A 87 -1.16 4.32 3.54
C VAL A 87 -1.26 4.90 2.14
N PHE A 88 -1.19 4.03 1.13
CA PHE A 88 -1.41 4.39 -0.26
C PHE A 88 -2.87 4.19 -0.64
N ILE A 89 -3.49 5.22 -1.22
CA ILE A 89 -4.84 5.07 -1.77
C ILE A 89 -4.87 4.17 -3.00
N ASN A 90 -3.78 4.16 -3.78
CA ASN A 90 -3.65 3.29 -4.94
C ASN A 90 -3.22 1.88 -4.51
N GLY A 91 -3.72 0.87 -5.22
CA GLY A 91 -3.24 -0.50 -5.06
C GLY A 91 -1.74 -0.62 -5.37
N LEU A 92 -1.05 -1.44 -4.59
CA LEU A 92 0.37 -1.72 -4.74
C LEU A 92 0.58 -3.21 -4.99
N SER A 93 1.48 -3.55 -5.91
CA SER A 93 1.99 -4.93 -6.02
C SER A 93 2.81 -5.29 -4.77
N GLY A 94 2.93 -6.60 -4.48
CA GLY A 94 3.73 -7.08 -3.35
C GLY A 94 5.21 -6.63 -3.41
N TYR A 95 5.77 -6.52 -4.61
CA TYR A 95 7.12 -6.00 -4.82
C TYR A 95 7.21 -4.50 -4.45
N GLN A 96 6.27 -3.67 -4.92
CA GLN A 96 6.24 -2.24 -4.60
C GLN A 96 6.08 -2.01 -3.10
N ARG A 97 5.15 -2.73 -2.46
CA ARG A 97 4.91 -2.64 -1.02
C ARG A 97 6.18 -2.96 -0.22
N ARG A 98 6.86 -4.06 -0.56
CA ARG A 98 8.11 -4.46 0.10
C ARG A 98 9.20 -3.40 -0.08
N TRP A 99 9.44 -2.96 -1.32
CA TRP A 99 10.48 -1.98 -1.61
C TRP A 99 10.22 -0.63 -0.91
N LEU A 100 8.97 -0.13 -0.96
CA LEU A 100 8.58 1.12 -0.30
C LEU A 100 8.72 1.00 1.23
N SER A 101 8.31 -0.13 1.81
CA SER A 101 8.42 -0.35 3.25
C SER A 101 9.87 -0.37 3.71
N THR A 102 10.76 -1.02 2.96
CA THR A 102 12.22 -0.97 3.21
C THR A 102 12.75 0.45 3.09
N ARG A 103 12.38 1.20 2.05
CA ARG A 103 12.88 2.56 1.82
C ARG A 103 12.43 3.55 2.88
N LEU A 104 11.19 3.42 3.36
CA LEU A 104 10.57 4.31 4.34
C LEU A 104 10.86 3.90 5.79
N GLY A 105 11.35 2.68 6.02
CA GLY A 105 11.54 2.14 7.37
C GLY A 105 10.23 2.00 8.16
N ARG A 106 9.10 1.92 7.44
CA ARG A 106 7.74 1.88 8.00
C ARG A 106 6.88 0.88 7.24
N PRO A 107 5.89 0.24 7.89
CA PRO A 107 4.84 -0.50 7.20
C PRO A 107 4.19 0.36 6.12
N VAL A 108 4.01 -0.25 4.94
CA VAL A 108 3.25 0.33 3.83
C VAL A 108 1.95 -0.46 3.69
N LEU A 109 0.84 0.25 3.74
CA LEU A 109 -0.52 -0.27 3.59
C LEU A 109 -1.18 0.34 2.36
N THR A 110 -2.26 -0.28 1.91
CA THR A 110 -3.17 0.23 0.89
C THR A 110 -4.55 0.44 1.50
N GLN A 111 -5.44 1.14 0.80
CA GLN A 111 -6.84 1.24 1.19
C GLN A 111 -7.50 -0.12 1.47
N ALA A 112 -7.16 -1.15 0.68
CA ALA A 112 -7.69 -2.51 0.87
C ALA A 112 -7.24 -3.16 2.19
N ASP A 113 -6.08 -2.77 2.74
CA ASP A 113 -5.62 -3.28 4.04
C ASP A 113 -6.41 -2.67 5.22
N LEU A 114 -7.08 -1.54 5.00
CA LEU A 114 -7.92 -0.85 5.98
C LEU A 114 -9.38 -1.28 5.93
N ASP A 115 -9.79 -2.01 4.89
CA ASP A 115 -11.15 -2.54 4.80
C ASP A 115 -11.26 -3.77 5.71
N PRO A 116 -12.02 -3.70 6.82
CA PRO A 116 -12.20 -4.84 7.72
C PRO A 116 -12.84 -6.04 7.01
N SER A 117 -13.58 -5.81 5.92
CA SER A 117 -14.23 -6.86 5.10
C SER A 117 -13.23 -7.67 4.29
N ALA A 118 -12.08 -7.08 3.91
CA ALA A 118 -11.04 -7.75 3.13
C ALA A 118 -10.24 -8.78 3.96
N HIS A 119 -10.11 -8.55 5.27
CA HIS A 119 -9.44 -9.49 6.19
C HIS A 119 -10.26 -10.77 6.42
N HIS A 120 -11.59 -10.74 6.22
CA HIS A 120 -12.44 -11.91 6.43
C HIS A 120 -12.41 -12.92 5.25
N LEU A 121 -11.88 -12.52 4.09
CA LEU A 121 -11.77 -13.37 2.89
C LEU A 121 -10.37 -13.96 2.67
N THR A 122 -9.40 -13.63 3.53
CA THR A 122 -8.02 -14.11 3.44
C THR A 122 -7.60 -14.93 4.66
N THR A 123 -8.50 -15.77 5.17
CA THR A 123 -8.06 -16.96 5.92
C THR A 123 -7.47 -17.95 4.92
N PRO A 124 -6.16 -18.27 4.96
CA PRO A 124 -5.68 -19.45 4.27
C PRO A 124 -6.38 -20.63 4.93
N THR A 125 -7.18 -21.36 4.15
CA THR A 125 -7.64 -22.69 4.51
C THR A 125 -6.40 -23.58 4.59
N GLN A 126 -5.73 -23.59 5.74
CA GLN A 126 -4.65 -24.51 6.06
C GLN A 126 -5.28 -25.84 6.45
N SER A 127 -5.79 -26.55 5.45
CA SER A 127 -6.27 -27.91 5.55
C SER A 127 -5.66 -28.68 4.39
N GLN A 128 -4.40 -29.10 4.57
CA GLN A 128 -3.87 -30.35 4.01
C GLN A 128 -2.42 -30.54 4.47
N ARG A 129 -2.28 -31.03 5.71
CA ARG A 129 -1.20 -31.97 6.04
C ARG A 129 -1.83 -33.18 6.71
N ARG A 130 -1.42 -34.36 6.22
CA ARG A 130 -1.71 -35.74 6.66
C ARG A 130 -2.96 -36.30 5.96
N ALA A 131 -2.90 -37.36 5.15
CA ALA A 131 -1.96 -38.48 5.14
C ALA A 131 -1.80 -39.04 3.72
N ASP A 132 -0.56 -39.29 3.31
CA ASP A 132 -0.25 -40.59 2.73
C ASP A 132 1.22 -40.92 3.04
N ARG A 133 1.37 -41.82 4.02
CA ARG A 133 2.64 -42.46 4.38
C ARG A 133 2.41 -43.92 4.04
N GLY A 134 2.73 -44.32 2.81
CA GLY A 134 2.37 -45.63 2.29
C GLY A 134 3.30 -46.16 1.20
N GLN A 135 4.56 -46.42 1.56
CA GLN A 135 5.40 -47.52 1.04
C GLN A 135 5.82 -47.51 -0.44
N ARG A 136 7.12 -47.22 -0.67
CA ARG A 136 7.93 -47.95 -1.65
C ARG A 136 8.73 -49.03 -0.90
N PRO A 137 8.84 -50.23 -1.48
CA PRO A 137 10.15 -50.85 -1.58
C PRO A 137 10.51 -51.27 -3.01
N THR A 138 11.75 -50.92 -3.32
CA THR A 138 12.73 -51.45 -4.27
C THR A 138 12.59 -52.90 -4.78
N ARG A 139 12.71 -53.02 -6.12
CA ARG A 139 13.57 -53.90 -6.96
C ARG A 139 13.87 -55.38 -6.61
N ARG A 140 14.00 -56.14 -7.72
CA ARG A 140 14.52 -57.52 -7.98
C ARG A 140 13.40 -58.56 -8.05
N ARG A 141 13.28 -59.38 -9.10
CA ARG A 141 14.29 -60.01 -9.98
C ARG A 141 13.73 -60.20 -11.38
#